data_AF-A0A1V5AY75-F1
#
_entry.id   AF-A0A1V5AY75-F1
#
_cell.length_a   1.000
_cell.length_b   1.000
_cell.length_c   1.000
_cell.angle_alpha   90.00
_cell.angle_beta   90.00
_cell.angle_gamma   90.00
#
_symmetry.space_group_name_H-M   'P 1'
#
loop_
_entity.id
_entity.type
_entity.pdbx_description
1 polymer ?
#
loop_
_entity_poly.entity_id
_entity_poly.type
_entity_poly.pdbx_seq_one_letter_code
_entity_poly.pdbx_strand_id
1 'polypeptide(L)'
;MMPEVVVKTLPRIYVDVRDVEIVVKGQTGPRTRALGFHGLGLRWNRDRRYWYGPLTLKNLAILDRWQDVELSREAKQALESFREAAAKREKATRRVMPRRSKVRPEPRKVHENRMKS
;
A
#
# COMPACT_ATOMS: atom_id res chain seq x y z
N MET A 1 19.00 -34.78 -17.67
CA MET A 1 18.59 -33.48 -17.10
C MET A 1 17.19 -33.68 -16.54
N MET A 2 17.06 -33.79 -15.22
CA MET A 2 15.75 -34.02 -14.58
C MET A 2 14.95 -32.71 -14.64
N PRO A 3 13.66 -32.71 -15.03
CA PRO A 3 12.84 -31.52 -14.91
C PRO A 3 12.69 -31.20 -13.42
N GLU A 4 12.98 -29.95 -13.03
CA GLU A 4 12.59 -29.44 -11.71
C GLU A 4 11.09 -29.64 -11.57
N VAL A 5 10.70 -30.65 -10.79
CA VAL A 5 9.33 -30.81 -10.36
C VAL A 5 9.04 -29.59 -9.50
N VAL A 6 8.38 -28.59 -10.09
CA VAL A 6 7.74 -27.51 -9.34
C VAL A 6 6.63 -28.18 -8.55
N VAL A 7 6.98 -28.77 -7.42
CA VAL A 7 6.04 -29.25 -6.42
C VAL A 7 5.30 -27.99 -5.99
N LYS A 8 4.10 -27.79 -6.52
CA LYS A 8 3.16 -26.76 -6.04
C LYS A 8 2.90 -27.07 -4.58
N THR A 9 3.76 -26.52 -3.73
CA THR A 9 3.65 -26.66 -2.30
C THR A 9 2.40 -25.90 -1.93
N LEU A 10 1.49 -26.57 -1.22
CA LEU A 10 0.26 -25.95 -0.74
C LEU A 10 0.61 -24.64 -0.02
N PRO A 11 -0.22 -23.60 -0.18
CA PRO A 11 0.03 -22.31 0.44
C PRO A 11 0.16 -22.51 1.93
N ARG A 12 1.30 -22.07 2.46
CA ARG A 12 1.68 -22.25 3.86
C ARG A 12 1.09 -21.16 4.72
N ILE A 13 0.72 -20.03 4.11
CA ILE A 13 0.25 -18.83 4.79
C ILE A 13 -1.11 -18.44 4.20
N TYR A 14 -2.08 -18.28 5.08
CA TYR A 14 -3.44 -17.88 4.72
C TYR A 14 -3.71 -16.48 5.23
N VAL A 15 -4.25 -15.63 4.36
CA VAL A 15 -4.56 -14.23 4.65
C VAL A 15 -6.05 -14.02 4.54
N ASP A 16 -6.65 -13.61 5.65
CA ASP A 16 -8.08 -13.35 5.80
C ASP A 16 -8.29 -11.88 6.16
N VAL A 17 -9.49 -11.37 5.93
CA VAL A 17 -9.87 -10.00 6.29
C VAL A 17 -11.04 -10.03 7.25
N ARG A 18 -10.90 -9.32 8.36
CA ARG A 18 -11.95 -9.11 9.34
C ARG A 18 -12.15 -7.62 9.52
N ASP A 19 -13.26 -7.12 9.00
CA ASP A 19 -13.60 -5.69 9.00
C ASP A 19 -12.47 -4.83 8.42
N VAL A 20 -11.71 -4.16 9.29
CA VAL A 20 -10.59 -3.27 8.94
C VAL A 20 -9.22 -3.86 9.26
N GLU A 21 -9.16 -5.15 9.58
CA GLU A 21 -7.95 -5.86 9.96
C GLU A 21 -7.63 -7.01 9.00
N ILE A 22 -6.33 -7.21 8.74
CA ILE A 22 -5.80 -8.39 8.06
C ILE A 22 -5.44 -9.39 9.13
N VAL A 23 -5.84 -10.64 8.93
CA VAL A 23 -5.45 -11.76 9.80
C VAL A 23 -4.62 -12.74 8.97
N VAL A 24 -3.38 -12.98 9.39
CA VAL A 24 -2.47 -13.91 8.71
C VAL A 24 -2.21 -15.13 9.59
N LYS A 25 -2.50 -16.31 9.05
CA LYS A 25 -2.41 -17.60 9.74
C LYS A 25 -1.56 -18.59 8.95
N GLY A 26 -1.25 -19.72 9.57
CA GLY A 26 -0.47 -20.80 8.97
C GLY A 26 1.01 -20.80 9.35
N GLN A 27 1.84 -21.42 8.53
CA GLN A 27 3.27 -21.59 8.76
C GLN A 27 4.04 -20.33 8.38
N THR A 28 4.03 -19.36 9.30
CA THR A 28 4.65 -18.03 9.12
C THR A 28 6.12 -17.96 9.56
N GLY A 29 6.68 -19.03 10.11
CA GLY A 29 8.06 -19.08 10.66
C GLY A 29 9.12 -18.43 9.76
N PRO A 30 9.26 -18.84 8.49
CA PRO A 30 10.25 -18.26 7.56
C PRO A 30 10.03 -16.78 7.24
N ARG A 31 8.80 -16.28 7.41
CA ARG A 31 8.37 -14.91 7.07
C ARG A 31 8.09 -14.05 8.30
N THR A 32 8.35 -14.53 9.52
CA THR A 32 8.09 -13.83 10.80
C THR A 32 8.65 -12.40 10.80
N ARG A 33 9.89 -12.20 10.32
CA ARG A 33 10.51 -10.87 10.22
C ARG A 33 9.80 -9.96 9.22
N ALA A 34 9.33 -10.50 8.10
CA ALA A 34 8.62 -9.76 7.06
C ALA A 34 7.17 -9.42 7.45
N LEU A 35 6.54 -10.24 8.28
CA LEU A 35 5.20 -9.97 8.81
C LEU A 35 5.25 -8.94 9.95
N GLY A 36 6.27 -9.02 10.81
CA GLY A 36 6.44 -8.15 11.97
C GLY A 36 6.96 -6.74 11.66
N PHE A 37 7.53 -6.11 12.68
CA PHE A 37 7.95 -4.70 12.68
C PHE A 37 8.85 -4.28 11.50
N HIS A 38 9.72 -5.18 11.02
CA HIS A 38 10.66 -4.87 9.94
C HIS A 38 10.06 -4.91 8.53
N GLY A 39 8.84 -5.44 8.36
CA GLY A 39 8.19 -5.52 7.06
C GLY A 39 6.81 -4.88 7.06
N LEU A 40 5.78 -5.69 7.32
CA LEU A 40 4.38 -5.27 7.25
C LEU A 40 3.86 -4.61 8.53
N GLY A 41 4.62 -4.70 9.63
CA GLY A 41 4.24 -4.12 10.91
C GLY A 41 3.04 -4.81 11.58
N LEU A 42 2.75 -6.05 11.20
CA LEU A 42 1.70 -6.84 11.83
C LEU A 42 2.13 -7.24 13.25
N ARG A 43 1.15 -7.34 14.14
CA ARG A 43 1.32 -7.79 15.52
C ARG A 43 1.04 -9.28 15.61
N TRP A 44 1.87 -10.00 16.36
CA TRP A 44 1.63 -11.41 16.64
C TRP A 44 0.71 -11.57 17.84
N ASN A 45 -0.44 -12.21 17.64
CA ASN A 45 -1.31 -12.66 18.71
C ASN A 45 -0.87 -14.06 19.16
N ARG A 46 -0.30 -14.15 20.37
CA ARG A 46 0.20 -15.42 20.94
C ARG A 46 -0.93 -16.38 21.29
N ASP A 47 -2.03 -15.88 21.85
CA ASP A 47 -3.16 -16.68 22.32
C ASP A 47 -3.86 -17.40 21.16
N ARG A 48 -4.04 -16.68 20.05
CA ARG A 48 -4.75 -17.19 18.87
C ARG A 48 -3.82 -17.64 17.74
N ARG A 49 -2.50 -17.55 17.95
CA ARG A 49 -1.44 -17.97 17.02
C ARG A 49 -1.62 -17.42 15.61
N TYR A 50 -1.87 -16.12 15.49
CA TYR A 50 -1.99 -15.44 14.19
C TYR A 50 -1.36 -14.05 14.22
N TRP A 51 -1.00 -13.53 13.05
CA TRP A 51 -0.66 -12.12 12.90
C TRP A 51 -1.89 -11.30 12.58
N TYR A 52 -1.95 -10.08 13.10
CA TYR A 52 -3.03 -9.15 12.80
C TYR A 52 -2.50 -7.73 12.64
N GLY A 53 -3.21 -6.92 11.87
CA GLY A 53 -2.85 -5.53 11.68
C GLY A 53 -3.76 -4.82 10.69
N PRO A 54 -3.45 -3.56 10.36
CA PRO A 54 -4.36 -2.73 9.57
C PRO A 54 -4.51 -3.23 8.13
N LEU A 55 -5.76 -3.25 7.66
CA LEU A 55 -6.11 -3.50 6.28
C LEU A 55 -5.70 -2.33 5.40
N THR A 56 -4.56 -2.51 4.72
CA THR A 56 -4.03 -1.50 3.80
C THR A 56 -3.71 -2.11 2.44
N LEU A 57 -3.84 -1.29 1.39
CA LEU A 57 -3.46 -1.64 0.03
C LEU A 57 -2.01 -2.14 -0.04
N LYS A 58 -1.08 -1.48 0.68
CA LYS A 58 0.33 -1.84 0.71
C LYS A 58 0.52 -3.26 1.28
N ASN A 59 -0.13 -3.57 2.39
CA ASN A 59 0.03 -4.85 3.05
C ASN A 59 -0.53 -5.99 2.19
N LEU A 60 -1.75 -5.83 1.66
CA LEU A 60 -2.36 -6.82 0.77
C LEU A 60 -1.55 -7.02 -0.51
N ALA A 61 -1.04 -5.94 -1.13
CA ALA A 61 -0.25 -6.04 -2.35
C ALA A 61 1.11 -6.73 -2.16
N ILE A 62 1.71 -6.62 -0.96
CA ILE A 62 2.95 -7.35 -0.65
C ILE A 62 2.64 -8.84 -0.42
N LEU A 63 1.56 -9.14 0.31
CA LEU A 63 1.13 -10.50 0.58
C LEU A 63 0.73 -11.25 -0.70
N ASP A 64 0.06 -10.58 -1.64
CA ASP A 64 -0.31 -11.11 -2.97
C ASP A 64 0.90 -11.58 -3.80
N ARG A 65 2.07 -10.96 -3.60
CA ARG A 65 3.29 -11.29 -4.33
C ARG A 65 3.99 -12.55 -3.81
N TRP A 66 3.62 -13.05 -2.64
CA TRP A 66 4.29 -14.22 -2.05
C TRP A 66 3.65 -15.50 -2.61
N GLN A 67 4.47 -16.36 -3.23
CA GLN A 67 4.00 -17.62 -3.81
C GLN A 67 3.45 -18.60 -2.75
N ASP A 68 3.94 -18.47 -1.51
CA ASP A 68 3.53 -19.31 -0.37
C ASP A 68 2.25 -18.81 0.32
N VAL A 69 1.65 -17.72 -0.17
CA VAL A 69 0.50 -17.03 0.44
C VAL A 69 -0.75 -17.23 -0.41
N GLU A 70 -1.86 -17.54 0.27
CA GLU A 70 -3.18 -17.50 -0.31
C GLU A 70 -4.03 -16.41 0.36
N LEU A 71 -4.56 -15.51 -0.46
CA LEU A 71 -5.52 -14.49 -0.06
C LEU A 71 -6.94 -15.07 -0.14
N SER A 72 -7.72 -14.86 0.93
CA SER A 72 -9.15 -15.14 0.93
C SER A 72 -9.88 -14.33 -0.13
N ARG A 73 -11.10 -14.73 -0.47
CA ARG A 73 -11.91 -14.03 -1.49
C ARG A 73 -12.17 -12.58 -1.07
N GLU A 74 -12.45 -12.37 0.21
CA GLU A 74 -12.66 -11.07 0.84
C GLU A 74 -11.40 -10.22 0.75
N ALA A 75 -10.22 -10.82 1.00
CA ALA A 75 -8.94 -10.13 0.89
C ALA A 75 -8.63 -9.67 -0.54
N LYS A 76 -8.94 -10.50 -1.53
CA LYS A 76 -8.82 -10.14 -2.96
C LYS A 76 -9.78 -9.02 -3.34
N GLN A 77 -11.03 -9.09 -2.87
CA GLN A 77 -12.02 -8.06 -3.13
C GLN A 77 -11.63 -6.73 -2.49
N ALA A 78 -11.14 -6.75 -1.25
CA ALA A 78 -10.61 -5.56 -0.59
C ALA A 78 -9.45 -4.95 -1.37
N LEU A 79 -8.51 -5.77 -1.86
CA LEU A 79 -7.39 -5.31 -2.69
C LEU A 79 -7.88 -4.59 -3.95
N GLU A 80 -8.90 -5.13 -4.63
CA GLU A 80 -9.50 -4.53 -5.81
C GLU A 80 -10.20 -3.21 -5.47
N SER A 81 -11.01 -3.17 -4.41
CA SER A 81 -11.67 -1.94 -3.94
C SER A 81 -10.67 -0.84 -3.59
N PHE A 82 -9.54 -1.17 -2.96
CA PHE A 82 -8.47 -0.21 -2.70
C PHE A 82 -7.82 0.32 -3.99
N ARG A 83 -7.61 -0.54 -5.00
CA ARG A 83 -7.07 -0.12 -6.29
C ARG A 83 -8.03 0.83 -7.01
N GLU A 84 -9.32 0.53 -6.99
CA GLU A 84 -10.34 1.41 -7.59
C GLU A 84 -10.41 2.76 -6.87
N ALA A 85 -10.41 2.75 -5.53
CA ALA A 85 -10.40 3.98 -4.74
C ALA A 85 -9.14 4.82 -4.99
N ALA A 86 -7.99 4.19 -5.14
CA ALA A 86 -6.74 4.86 -5.49
C ALA A 86 -6.81 5.49 -6.89
N ALA A 87 -7.33 4.76 -7.89
CA ALA A 87 -7.52 5.28 -9.24
C ALA A 87 -8.52 6.44 -9.29
N LYS A 88 -9.61 6.38 -8.50
CA LYS A 88 -10.59 7.47 -8.39
C LYS A 88 -9.99 8.72 -7.76
N ARG A 89 -9.15 8.55 -6.73
CA ARG A 89 -8.40 9.66 -6.12
C ARG A 89 -7.45 10.30 -7.11
N GLU A 90 -6.66 9.52 -7.85
CA GLU A 90 -5.75 10.06 -8.88
C GLU A 90 -6.49 10.90 -9.93
N LYS A 91 -7.64 10.41 -10.42
CA LYS A 91 -8.49 11.16 -11.36
C LYS A 91 -9.05 12.45 -10.74
N ALA A 92 -9.39 12.44 -9.46
CA ALA A 92 -9.87 13.63 -8.75
C ALA A 92 -8.76 14.67 -8.53
N THR A 93 -7.56 14.27 -8.08
CA THR A 93 -6.44 15.20 -7.89
C THR A 93 -5.98 15.82 -9.21
N ARG A 94 -6.04 15.06 -10.32
CA ARG A 94 -5.74 15.57 -11.67
C ARG A 94 -6.72 16.65 -12.15
N ARG A 95 -7.96 16.67 -11.62
CA ARG A 95 -8.95 17.73 -11.88
C ARG A 95 -8.81 18.94 -10.94
N VAL A 96 -8.29 18.75 -9.72
CA VAL A 96 -8.28 19.78 -8.66
C VAL A 96 -6.96 20.55 -8.56
N MET A 97 -5.91 20.17 -9.29
CA MET A 97 -4.73 21.03 -9.48
C MET A 97 -4.86 21.89 -10.75
N PRO A 98 -5.36 23.14 -10.67
CA PRO A 98 -4.92 24.13 -11.63
C PRO A 98 -3.41 24.25 -11.45
N ARG A 99 -2.68 24.23 -12.57
CA ARG A 99 -1.25 24.51 -12.60
C ARG A 99 -1.00 25.71 -11.69
N ARG A 100 -0.24 25.54 -10.61
CA ARG A 100 0.26 26.67 -9.83
C ARG A 100 1.16 27.44 -10.78
N SER A 101 0.56 28.40 -11.49
CA SER A 101 1.24 29.31 -12.38
C SER A 101 2.40 29.86 -11.59
N LYS A 102 3.60 29.69 -12.12
CA LYS A 102 4.80 30.34 -11.63
C LYS A 102 4.51 31.83 -11.77
N VAL A 103 3.98 32.45 -10.72
CA VAL A 103 3.76 33.90 -10.68
C VAL A 103 5.17 34.48 -10.72
N ARG A 104 5.59 34.83 -11.93
CA ARG A 104 6.78 35.63 -12.17
C ARG A 104 6.50 36.96 -11.46
N PRO A 105 7.30 37.40 -10.48
CA PRO A 105 7.09 38.72 -9.91
C PRO A 105 7.23 39.74 -11.04
N GLU A 106 6.21 40.57 -11.24
CA GLU A 106 6.28 41.69 -12.17
C GLU A 106 7.44 42.61 -11.78
N PRO A 107 8.18 43.18 -12.75
CA PRO A 107 9.18 44.20 -12.44
C PRO A 107 8.47 45.41 -11.82
N ARG A 108 8.87 45.76 -10.59
CA ARG A 108 8.45 47.00 -9.93
C ARG A 108 8.71 48.17 -10.89
N LYS A 109 7.66 48.88 -11.31
CA LYS A 109 7.80 50.20 -11.93
C LYS A 109 8.46 51.12 -10.90
N VAL A 110 9.72 51.49 -11.16
CA VAL A 110 10.41 52.55 -10.45
C VAL A 110 9.66 53.84 -10.80
N HIS A 111 8.95 54.40 -9.83
CA HIS A 111 8.45 55.77 -9.92
C HIS A 111 9.68 56.68 -9.75
N GLU A 112 10.21 57.16 -10.86
CA GLU A 112 11.18 58.26 -10.90
C GLU A 112 10.45 59.55 -10.52
N ASN A 113 10.31 59.80 -9.22
CA ASN A 113 10.04 61.14 -8.73
C ASN A 113 11.36 61.90 -8.72
N ARG A 114 11.71 62.53 -9.83
CA ARG A 114 12.64 63.67 -9.82
C ARG A 114 11.85 64.94 -10.08
N MET A 115 11.24 65.41 -9.00
CA MET A 115 10.80 66.80 -8.89
C MET A 115 12.00 67.72 -9.13
N LYS A 116 11.74 68.73 -9.95
CA LYS A 116 12.53 69.94 -10.12
C LYS A 116 12.89 70.55 -8.77
N SER A 117 14.17 70.88 -8.59
CA SER A 117 14.66 72.14 -7.99
C SER A 117 16.15 72.25 -8.28
#